data_AF-A0A200QGB6-F1
#
_entry.id   AF-A0A200QGB6-F1
#
_cell.length_a   1.000
_cell.length_b   1.000
_cell.length_c   1.000
_cell.angle_alpha   90.00
_cell.angle_beta   90.00
_cell.angle_gamma   90.00
#
_symmetry.space_group_name_H-M   'P 1'
#
loop_
_entity.id
_entity.type
_entity.pdbx_description
1 polymer ?
#
loop_
_entity_poly.entity_id
_entity_poly.type
_entity_poly.pdbx_seq_one_letter_code
_entity_poly.pdbx_strand_id
1 'polypeptide(L)'
;MGVLQNICVNSETTHFSGLWNGTIHVVAGGGGSHLAAFTELKTRWSLFKDYDFGFVKMTAFNHTSLLFEYKRSSDGNVYDSFTITREYMDVLACTIGSCAATTLAA
;
A
#
# COMPACT_ATOMS: atom_id res chain seq x y z
N MET A 1 -4.10 2.47 2.53
CA MET A 1 -5.23 2.98 1.75
C MET A 1 -4.89 2.82 0.27
N GLY A 2 -5.72 2.10 -0.47
CA GLY A 2 -5.65 1.97 -1.91
C GLY A 2 -6.27 3.19 -2.61
N VAL A 3 -5.66 3.59 -3.71
CA VAL A 3 -6.10 4.73 -4.53
C VAL A 3 -6.37 4.26 -5.96
N LEU A 4 -7.43 4.78 -6.56
CA LEU A 4 -7.71 4.67 -8.00
C LEU A 4 -8.24 6.02 -8.48
N GLN A 5 -7.71 6.56 -9.58
CA GLN A 5 -8.13 7.84 -10.16
C GLN A 5 -8.24 8.98 -9.11
N ASN A 6 -7.25 9.10 -8.22
CA ASN A 6 -7.16 10.08 -7.13
C ASN A 6 -8.23 9.96 -6.03
N ILE A 7 -9.02 8.88 -6.02
CA ILE A 7 -10.05 8.59 -5.02
C ILE A 7 -9.58 7.40 -4.17
N CYS A 8 -9.78 7.52 -2.85
CA CYS A 8 -9.54 6.42 -1.93
C CYS A 8 -10.65 5.37 -2.11
N VAL A 9 -10.26 4.14 -2.45
CA VAL A 9 -11.21 3.04 -2.74
C VAL A 9 -11.33 2.04 -1.59
N ASN A 10 -10.58 2.25 -0.52
CA ASN A 10 -10.75 1.55 0.75
C ASN A 10 -10.52 2.54 1.92
N SER A 11 -11.10 2.24 3.08
CA SER A 11 -10.97 3.06 4.30
C SER A 11 -9.90 2.56 5.26
N GLU A 12 -9.45 1.31 5.11
CA GLU A 12 -8.45 0.72 5.98
C GLU A 12 -7.10 1.43 5.80
N THR A 13 -6.36 1.55 6.91
CA THR A 13 -5.09 2.29 6.96
C THR A 13 -3.91 1.38 7.24
N THR A 14 -4.08 0.35 8.07
CA THR A 14 -3.00 -0.54 8.54
C THR A 14 -3.25 -2.02 8.33
N HIS A 15 -4.51 -2.46 8.22
CA HIS A 15 -4.87 -3.86 8.05
C HIS A 15 -5.75 -4.00 6.82
N PHE A 16 -5.20 -4.58 5.77
CA PHE A 16 -5.88 -4.74 4.50
C PHE A 16 -6.26 -6.20 4.31
N SER A 17 -7.52 -6.46 4.01
CA SER A 17 -8.00 -7.83 3.83
C SER A 17 -8.98 -8.00 2.69
N GLY A 18 -8.97 -9.19 2.08
CA GLY A 18 -9.94 -9.58 1.07
C GLY A 18 -9.74 -8.88 -0.28
N LEU A 19 -10.85 -8.62 -0.95
CA LEU A 19 -10.96 -7.98 -2.26
C LEU A 19 -10.35 -6.57 -2.29
N TRP A 20 -9.51 -6.33 -3.29
CA TRP A 20 -8.66 -5.15 -3.34
C TRP A 20 -8.99 -4.25 -4.54
N ASN A 21 -9.59 -3.08 -4.28
CA ASN A 21 -10.16 -2.21 -5.32
C ASN A 21 -9.21 -1.11 -5.86
N GLY A 22 -7.96 -1.02 -5.38
CA GLY A 22 -7.03 0.06 -5.77
C GLY A 22 -5.58 -0.37 -5.74
N THR A 23 -4.63 0.56 -5.68
CA THR A 23 -3.22 0.25 -5.41
C THR A 23 -2.72 1.10 -4.25
N ILE A 24 -1.95 0.52 -3.33
CA ILE A 24 -1.20 1.31 -2.33
C ILE A 24 0.04 1.87 -3.04
N HIS A 25 0.20 3.18 -2.99
CA HIS A 25 1.39 3.86 -3.48
C HIS A 25 2.26 4.27 -2.30
N VAL A 26 3.55 3.95 -2.37
CA VAL A 26 4.55 4.32 -1.36
C VAL A 26 5.68 5.09 -2.02
N VAL A 27 6.09 6.19 -1.40
CA VAL A 27 7.33 6.90 -1.73
C VAL A 27 8.37 6.56 -0.67
N ALA A 28 9.43 5.86 -1.06
CA ALA A 28 10.52 5.42 -0.17
C ALA A 28 11.90 5.94 -0.66
N GLY A 29 11.96 7.20 -1.08
CA GLY A 29 13.17 7.81 -1.66
C GLY A 29 14.19 8.34 -0.64
N GLY A 30 13.89 8.27 0.67
CA GLY A 30 14.73 8.78 1.76
C GLY A 30 15.94 7.91 2.09
N GLY A 31 16.68 7.41 1.08
CA GLY A 31 17.77 6.45 1.30
C GLY A 31 19.09 7.06 1.79
N GLY A 32 19.27 8.38 1.75
CA GLY A 32 20.50 9.04 2.22
C GLY A 32 20.99 10.28 1.44
N SER A 33 20.26 10.73 0.42
CA SER A 33 20.53 12.01 -0.27
C SER A 33 19.98 13.21 0.52
N HIS A 34 19.98 14.42 -0.03
CA HIS A 34 19.27 15.54 0.59
C HIS A 34 17.76 15.24 0.69
N LEU A 35 17.16 15.55 1.84
CA LEU A 35 15.72 15.39 2.06
C LEU A 35 14.92 16.43 1.27
N ALA A 36 13.73 16.02 0.81
CA ALA A 36 12.82 16.87 0.03
C ALA A 36 11.57 17.21 0.84
N ALA A 37 11.30 18.50 1.05
CA ALA A 37 10.20 18.95 1.90
C ALA A 37 8.84 18.65 1.28
N PHE A 38 7.87 18.31 2.14
CA PHE A 38 6.48 18.11 1.70
C PHE A 38 5.78 19.45 1.48
N THR A 39 4.81 19.46 0.57
CA THR A 39 3.84 20.56 0.47
C THR A 39 2.94 20.60 1.71
N GLU A 40 2.44 21.80 2.05
CA GLU A 40 1.43 22.03 3.09
C GLU A 40 0.05 21.44 2.73
N LEU A 41 -0.17 21.08 1.45
CA LEU A 41 -1.42 20.48 1.00
C LEU A 41 -1.67 19.13 1.69
N LYS A 42 -2.80 19.04 2.41
CA LYS A 42 -3.30 17.81 3.02
C LYS A 42 -4.28 17.13 2.06
N THR A 43 -3.82 16.09 1.38
CA THR A 43 -4.66 15.27 0.52
C THR A 43 -5.32 14.14 1.31
N ARG A 44 -6.50 13.69 0.88
CA ARG A 44 -7.24 12.61 1.57
C ARG A 44 -6.56 11.24 1.47
N TRP A 45 -5.69 11.06 0.49
CA TRP A 45 -5.05 9.78 0.17
C TRP A 45 -3.63 9.63 0.76
N SER A 46 -3.06 10.69 1.34
CA SER A 46 -1.75 10.63 1.98
C SER A 46 -1.90 10.28 3.46
N LEU A 47 -1.69 9.00 3.80
CA LEU A 47 -1.85 8.49 5.16
C LEU A 47 -0.67 8.81 6.08
N PHE A 48 0.54 8.55 5.61
CA PHE A 48 1.77 8.70 6.39
C PHE A 48 2.80 9.48 5.58
N LYS A 49 3.57 10.33 6.26
CA LYS A 49 4.67 11.11 5.71
C LYS A 49 5.77 11.18 6.74
N ASP A 50 7.01 10.93 6.33
CA ASP A 50 8.17 11.11 7.17
C ASP A 50 9.25 11.91 6.43
N TYR A 51 9.76 12.95 7.08
CA TYR A 51 10.83 13.80 6.55
C TYR A 51 12.14 13.39 7.24
N ASP A 52 12.53 12.14 7.02
CA ASP A 52 13.74 11.56 7.59
C ASP A 52 14.26 10.45 6.65
N PHE A 53 15.47 9.96 6.93
CA PHE A 53 16.05 8.84 6.22
C PHE A 53 15.45 7.52 6.68
N GLY A 54 15.12 6.67 5.71
CA GLY A 54 14.54 5.38 5.99
C GLY A 54 14.44 4.50 4.76
N PHE A 55 14.01 3.27 5.00
CA PHE A 55 13.85 2.25 3.98
C PHE A 55 12.63 1.38 4.28
N VAL A 56 12.21 0.63 3.27
CA VAL A 56 11.09 -0.29 3.35
C VAL A 56 11.60 -1.72 3.47
N LYS A 57 10.93 -2.50 4.30
CA LYS A 57 11.10 -3.94 4.40
C LYS A 57 9.75 -4.62 4.20
N MET A 58 9.70 -5.57 3.27
CA MET A 58 8.52 -6.41 3.03
C MET A 58 8.82 -7.83 3.49
N THR A 59 7.89 -8.41 4.26
CA THR A 59 7.98 -9.79 4.75
C THR A 59 6.76 -10.56 4.28
N ALA A 60 6.93 -11.47 3.32
CA ALA A 60 5.89 -12.42 2.94
C ALA A 60 5.95 -13.61 3.90
N PHE A 61 4.96 -13.72 4.79
CA PHE A 61 4.92 -14.83 5.76
C PHE A 61 4.44 -16.13 5.11
N ASN A 62 3.53 -16.02 4.15
CA ASN A 62 2.97 -17.12 3.38
C ASN A 62 2.29 -16.57 2.11
N HIS A 63 1.56 -17.41 1.39
CA HIS A 63 0.83 -17.04 0.18
C HIS A 63 -0.35 -16.08 0.39
N THR A 64 -0.79 -15.88 1.63
CA THR A 64 -1.94 -15.02 1.95
C THR A 64 -1.56 -13.75 2.70
N SER A 65 -0.42 -13.74 3.39
CA SER A 65 -0.07 -12.73 4.39
C SER A 65 1.26 -12.06 4.07
N LEU A 66 1.20 -10.75 3.87
CA LEU A 66 2.33 -9.86 3.65
C LEU A 66 2.35 -8.78 4.74
N LEU A 67 3.52 -8.53 5.31
CA LEU A 67 3.78 -7.39 6.18
C LEU A 67 4.69 -6.39 5.47
N PHE A 68 4.30 -5.13 5.53
CA PHE A 68 5.08 -3.99 5.08
C PHE A 68 5.52 -3.18 6.30
N GLU A 69 6.80 -2.85 6.37
CA GLU A 69 7.39 -2.02 7.43
C GLU A 69 8.22 -0.90 6.80
N TYR A 70 7.95 0.35 7.18
CA TYR A 70 8.86 1.47 6.96
C TYR A 70 9.69 1.69 8.22
N LYS A 71 11.01 1.77 8.03
CA LYS A 71 11.97 1.88 9.11
C LYS A 71 12.86 3.08 8.91
N ARG A 72 13.14 3.83 9.98
CA ARG A 72 14.13 4.90 9.93
C ARG A 72 15.53 4.32 9.93
N SER A 73 16.43 4.98 9.22
CA SER A 73 17.83 4.60 9.12
C SER A 73 18.63 4.97 10.37
N SER A 74 18.15 5.92 11.18
CA SER A 74 18.83 6.42 12.37
C SER A 74 18.85 5.42 13.52
N ASP A 75 17.76 4.67 13.72
CA ASP A 75 17.60 3.72 14.82
C ASP A 75 17.18 2.30 14.37
N GLY A 76 16.78 2.13 13.10
CA GLY A 76 16.26 0.86 12.63
C GLY A 76 14.94 0.44 13.28
N ASN A 77 14.17 1.37 13.85
CA ASN A 77 12.83 1.11 14.39
C ASN A 77 11.76 1.27 13.30
N VAL A 78 10.59 0.69 13.53
CA VAL A 78 9.44 0.76 12.61
C VAL A 78 8.59 1.99 12.95
N TYR A 79 8.29 2.81 11.95
CA TYR A 79 7.52 4.06 12.12
C TYR A 79 6.20 4.08 11.35
N ASP A 80 6.08 3.27 10.30
CA ASP A 80 4.82 2.99 9.62
C ASP A 80 4.79 1.52 9.21
N SER A 81 3.62 0.90 9.27
CA SER A 81 3.46 -0.50 8.89
C SER A 81 2.03 -0.81 8.50
N PHE A 82 1.90 -1.79 7.61
CA PHE A 82 0.60 -2.36 7.30
C PHE A 82 0.71 -3.83 6.90
N THR A 83 -0.39 -4.54 7.08
CA THR A 83 -0.52 -5.94 6.68
C THR A 83 -1.50 -6.07 5.53
N ILE A 84 -1.22 -7.02 4.63
CA ILE A 84 -2.15 -7.46 3.59
C ILE A 84 -2.43 -8.94 3.83
N THR A 85 -3.70 -9.27 4.04
CA THR A 85 -4.18 -10.65 4.20
C THR A 85 -5.25 -10.94 3.15
N ARG A 86 -4.89 -11.72 2.12
CA ARG A 86 -5.79 -12.02 1.00
C ARG A 86 -5.61 -13.45 0.54
N GLU A 87 -6.69 -14.06 0.10
CA GLU A 87 -6.65 -15.37 -0.54
C GLU A 87 -6.43 -15.24 -2.05
N TYR A 88 -6.11 -16.36 -2.70
CA TYR A 88 -5.96 -16.38 -4.15
C TYR A 88 -7.27 -15.99 -4.87
N MET A 89 -8.43 -16.34 -4.31
CA MET A 89 -9.73 -15.95 -4.88
C MET A 89 -9.94 -14.45 -4.85
N ASP A 90 -9.44 -13.74 -3.84
CA ASP A 90 -9.47 -12.27 -3.80
C ASP A 90 -8.57 -11.61 -4.86
N VAL A 91 -7.61 -12.36 -5.42
CA VAL A 91 -6.79 -11.92 -6.56
C VAL A 91 -7.54 -12.05 -7.87
N LEU A 92 -8.33 -13.12 -8.02
CA LEU A 92 -9.05 -13.42 -9.26
C LEU A 92 -10.38 -12.68 -9.38
N ALA A 93 -10.96 -12.27 -8.25
CA ALA A 93 -12.26 -11.65 -8.24
C ALA A 93 -12.25 -10.27 -8.94
N CYS A 94 -13.35 -9.95 -9.61
CA CYS A 94 -13.46 -8.73 -10.40
C CYS A 94 -13.56 -7.48 -9.53
N THR A 95 -12.85 -6.42 -9.94
CA THR A 95 -12.86 -5.12 -9.28
C THR A 95 -13.04 -3.99 -10.30
N ILE A 96 -13.17 -2.76 -9.81
CA ILE A 96 -13.36 -1.57 -10.66
C ILE A 96 -12.17 -1.43 -11.62
N GLY A 97 -12.42 -1.52 -12.92
CA GLY A 97 -11.37 -1.44 -13.94
C GLY A 97 -10.51 -2.70 -14.09
N SER A 98 -10.83 -3.79 -13.39
CA SER A 98 -10.11 -5.07 -13.46
C SER A 98 -11.07 -6.25 -13.40
N CYS A 99 -11.61 -6.64 -14.56
CA CYS A 99 -12.45 -7.83 -14.71
C CYS A 99 -12.20 -8.48 -16.07
N ALA A 100 -11.94 -9.80 -16.07
CA ALA A 100 -11.72 -10.54 -17.30
C ALA A 100 -13.02 -10.73 -18.08
N ALA A 101 -12.93 -10.76 -19.41
CA ALA A 101 -14.09 -11.04 -20.25
C ALA A 101 -14.61 -12.46 -20.03
N THR A 102 -15.93 -12.62 -20.00
CA THR A 102 -16.61 -13.92 -19.90
C THR A 102 -17.32 -14.26 -21.21
N THR A 103 -17.52 -15.55 -21.47
CA THR A 103 -18.28 -16.04 -22.63
C THR A 103 -19.62 -16.61 -22.17
N LEU A 104 -20.67 -16.42 -22.96
CA LEU A 104 -22.01 -17.01 -22.75
C LEU A 104 -22.16 -18.35 -23.50
N ALA A 105 -21.06 -18.97 -23.94
CA ALA A 105 -21.12 -20.25 -24.63
C ALA A 105 -21.86 -21.29 -23.78
N ALA A 106 -22.87 -21.93 -24.39
CA ALA A 106 -23.68 -23.00 -23.82
C ALA A 106 -23.01 -24.37 -24.00
#